data_AF-A0AAW6JR99-F1
#
_entry.id   AF-A0AAW6JR99-F1
#
_cell.length_a   1.000
_cell.length_b   1.000
_cell.length_c   1.000
_cell.angle_alpha   90.00
_cell.angle_beta   90.00
_cell.angle_gamma   90.00
#
_symmetry.space_group_name_H-M   'P 1'
#
loop_
_entity.id
_entity.type
_entity.pdbx_description
1 polymer ?
#
loop_
_entity_poly.entity_id
_entity_poly.type
_entity_poly.pdbx_seq_one_letter_code
_entity_poly.pdbx_strand_id
1 'polypeptide(L)'
;MFTYLVLKSNYPGGGILKNANSNLIKYMVNNLSIPEDYHHFFEELKERIRNAQVRAALAINRELILLYWQIGADILNRQQQQKWGAKVIDNLASDLRKAFPEMKGFSSRNLKYMRSFAEAYQDFEFVQQVVAQIPWDQFLCFGCG
;
A
#
# COMPACT_ATOMS: atom_id res chain seq x y z
N MET A 1 9.33 6.09 1.31
CA MET A 1 9.38 7.45 0.76
C MET A 1 8.28 7.62 -0.28
N PHE A 2 7.01 7.75 0.13
CA PHE A 2 5.89 8.23 -0.70
C PHE A 2 4.75 8.63 0.24
N THR A 3 5.14 9.49 1.19
CA THR A 3 4.33 9.94 2.31
C THR A 3 4.31 11.46 2.20
N TYR A 4 3.11 12.04 2.10
CA TYR A 4 2.80 13.32 2.76
C TYR A 4 3.35 14.66 2.21
N LEU A 5 3.68 14.81 0.93
CA LEU A 5 4.17 16.10 0.38
C LEU A 5 3.45 16.62 -0.87
N VAL A 6 2.11 16.64 -0.87
CA VAL A 6 1.34 17.37 -1.91
C VAL A 6 0.26 18.31 -1.36
N LEU A 7 -0.08 18.28 -0.05
CA LEU A 7 -1.23 19.05 0.46
C LEU A 7 -0.92 20.17 1.47
N LYS A 8 0.30 20.75 1.47
CA LYS A 8 0.59 21.89 2.37
C LYS A 8 1.24 23.14 1.76
N SER A 9 1.42 23.24 0.43
CA SER A 9 2.26 24.31 -0.13
C SER A 9 1.63 25.20 -1.19
N ASN A 10 0.33 25.10 -1.50
CA ASN A 10 -0.29 26.00 -2.48
C ASN A 10 -1.63 26.59 -2.02
N TYR A 11 -1.56 27.41 -0.96
CA TYR A 11 -2.48 28.54 -0.79
C TYR A 11 -1.68 29.85 -0.78
N PRO A 12 -1.31 30.40 -1.95
CA PRO A 12 -0.79 31.75 -2.06
C PRO A 12 -1.98 32.69 -2.28
N GLY A 13 -2.45 33.33 -1.21
CA GLY A 13 -3.58 34.26 -1.30
C GLY A 13 -3.75 35.16 -0.09
N GLY A 14 -2.71 35.34 0.72
CA GLY A 14 -2.70 36.29 1.84
C GLY A 14 -1.95 37.55 1.45
N GLY A 15 -2.63 38.51 0.81
CA GLY A 15 -2.14 39.89 0.79
C GLY A 15 -2.30 40.67 -0.50
N ILE A 16 -3.53 40.99 -0.93
CA ILE A 16 -3.82 42.26 -1.62
C ILE A 16 -5.25 42.70 -1.24
N LEU A 17 -5.44 43.33 -0.08
CA LEU A 17 -6.59 44.21 0.20
C LEU A 17 -6.21 45.23 1.30
N LYS A 18 -5.12 45.99 1.08
CA LYS A 18 -4.83 47.16 1.92
C LYS A 18 -5.62 48.34 1.37
N ASN A 19 -6.89 48.44 1.77
CA ASN A 19 -7.79 49.62 1.77
C ASN A 19 -9.24 49.27 1.41
N ALA A 20 -9.82 48.26 2.04
CA ALA A 20 -11.28 48.12 2.12
C ALA A 20 -11.68 48.05 3.59
N ASN A 21 -12.77 48.74 3.93
CA ASN A 21 -13.36 48.79 5.26
C ASN A 21 -13.42 47.36 5.86
N SER A 22 -12.74 47.14 6.99
CA SER A 22 -12.53 45.79 7.55
C SER A 22 -13.84 45.04 7.82
N ASN A 23 -14.94 45.78 8.03
CA ASN A 23 -16.27 45.24 8.15
C ASN A 23 -16.80 44.69 6.81
N LEU A 24 -16.58 45.38 5.69
CA LEU A 24 -16.98 44.91 4.35
C LEU A 24 -16.22 43.65 3.93
N ILE A 25 -14.91 43.55 4.22
CA ILE A 25 -14.14 42.32 3.97
C ILE A 25 -14.67 41.18 4.85
N LYS A 26 -14.96 41.44 6.13
CA LYS A 26 -15.52 40.44 7.06
C LYS A 26 -16.90 39.94 6.60
N TYR A 27 -17.78 40.83 6.11
CA TYR A 27 -19.07 40.45 5.55
C TYR A 27 -18.96 39.67 4.24
N MET A 28 -18.03 40.02 3.34
CA MET A 28 -17.82 39.28 2.08
C MET A 28 -17.25 37.88 2.32
N VAL A 29 -16.31 37.74 3.27
CA VAL A 29 -15.74 36.44 3.66
C VAL A 29 -16.77 35.57 4.40
N ASN A 30 -17.62 36.16 5.25
CA ASN A 30 -18.71 35.44 5.91
C ASN A 30 -19.89 35.10 4.98
N ASN A 31 -20.01 35.78 3.83
CA ASN A 31 -21.06 35.54 2.82
C ASN A 31 -20.61 34.63 1.67
N LEU A 32 -19.39 34.11 1.67
CA LEU A 32 -19.07 32.88 0.92
C LEU A 32 -19.69 31.70 1.68
N SER A 33 -21.02 31.64 1.63
CA SER A 33 -21.79 30.49 2.07
C SER A 33 -21.27 29.29 1.32
N ILE A 34 -20.61 28.38 2.03
CA ILE A 34 -20.32 27.05 1.51
C ILE A 34 -21.67 26.49 1.04
N PRO A 35 -21.80 26.07 -0.23
CA PRO A 35 -23.04 25.50 -0.74
C PRO A 35 -23.52 24.38 0.18
N GLU A 36 -24.84 24.31 0.42
CA GLU A 36 -25.42 23.36 1.37
C GLU A 36 -25.09 21.89 1.02
N ASP A 37 -24.83 21.62 -0.26
CA ASP A 37 -24.42 20.32 -0.81
C ASP A 37 -22.91 20.01 -0.70
N TYR A 38 -22.07 21.00 -0.40
CA TYR A 38 -20.62 20.82 -0.34
C TYR A 38 -20.20 19.81 0.73
N HIS A 39 -20.83 19.85 1.91
CA HIS A 39 -20.46 18.93 2.99
C HIS A 39 -20.81 17.49 2.62
N HIS A 40 -21.99 17.28 2.02
CA HIS A 40 -22.40 15.99 1.49
C HIS A 40 -21.44 15.49 0.41
N PHE A 41 -21.13 16.33 -0.59
CA PHE A 41 -20.16 16.02 -1.63
C PHE A 41 -18.76 15.68 -1.05
N PHE A 42 -18.33 16.39 -0.02
CA PHE A 42 -17.05 16.14 0.64
C PHE A 42 -17.03 14.79 1.36
N GLU A 43 -18.10 14.41 2.06
CA GLU A 43 -18.23 13.09 2.69
C GLU A 43 -18.24 11.97 1.64
N GLU A 44 -18.99 12.13 0.55
CA GLU A 44 -19.00 11.18 -0.57
C GLU A 44 -17.60 11.02 -1.18
N LEU A 45 -16.88 12.13 -1.37
CA LEU A 45 -15.53 12.10 -1.93
C LEU A 45 -14.55 11.37 -1.01
N LYS A 46 -14.62 11.61 0.31
CA LYS A 46 -13.80 10.87 1.28
C LYS A 46 -14.06 9.38 1.21
N GLU A 47 -15.32 8.95 1.15
CA GLU A 47 -15.65 7.53 1.09
C GLU A 47 -15.18 6.90 -0.23
N ARG A 48 -15.32 7.62 -1.35
CA ARG A 48 -14.77 7.17 -2.64
C ARG A 48 -13.25 6.99 -2.60
N ILE A 49 -12.52 7.92 -1.97
CA ILE A 49 -11.07 7.85 -1.81
C ILE A 49 -10.70 6.65 -0.93
N ARG A 50 -11.35 6.49 0.22
CA ARG A 50 -11.11 5.36 1.14
C ARG A 50 -11.32 4.03 0.44
N ASN A 51 -12.41 3.88 -0.30
CA ASN A 51 -12.71 2.68 -1.06
C ASN A 51 -11.69 2.42 -2.18
N ALA A 52 -11.20 3.47 -2.84
CA ALA A 52 -10.13 3.33 -3.83
C ALA A 52 -8.81 2.86 -3.20
N GLN A 53 -8.43 3.41 -2.04
CA GLN A 53 -7.24 2.99 -1.30
C GLN A 53 -7.32 1.54 -0.85
N VAL A 54 -8.47 1.10 -0.33
CA VAL A 54 -8.69 -0.30 0.04
C VAL A 54 -8.52 -1.21 -1.18
N ARG A 55 -9.18 -0.91 -2.31
CA ARG A 55 -9.04 -1.72 -3.53
C ARG A 55 -7.59 -1.80 -4.01
N ALA A 56 -6.84 -0.69 -3.96
CA ALA A 56 -5.44 -0.66 -4.34
C ALA A 56 -4.58 -1.52 -3.40
N ALA A 57 -4.77 -1.40 -2.09
CA ALA A 57 -4.06 -2.22 -1.10
C ALA A 57 -4.33 -3.72 -1.28
N LEU A 58 -5.59 -4.08 -1.58
CA LEU A 58 -5.96 -5.47 -1.85
C LEU A 58 -5.28 -6.02 -3.10
N ALA A 59 -5.28 -5.26 -4.20
CA ALA A 59 -4.61 -5.67 -5.42
C ALA A 59 -3.09 -5.86 -5.19
N ILE A 60 -2.45 -4.93 -4.48
CA ILE A 60 -1.02 -5.01 -4.16
C ILE A 60 -0.73 -6.23 -3.29
N ASN A 61 -1.52 -6.46 -2.23
CA ASN A 61 -1.31 -7.59 -1.33
C ASN A 61 -1.44 -8.93 -2.05
N ARG A 62 -2.42 -9.06 -2.95
CA ARG A 62 -2.58 -10.25 -3.79
C ARG A 62 -1.33 -10.52 -4.62
N GLU A 63 -0.82 -9.51 -5.32
CA GLU A 63 0.39 -9.66 -6.13
C GLU A 63 1.62 -9.96 -5.28
N LEU A 64 1.74 -9.38 -4.08
CA LEU A 64 2.83 -9.67 -3.15
C LEU A 64 2.82 -11.12 -2.66
N ILE A 65 1.65 -11.67 -2.32
CA ILE A 65 1.54 -13.07 -1.87
C ILE A 65 1.91 -14.03 -3.00
N LEU A 66 1.44 -13.76 -4.22
CA LEU A 66 1.79 -14.57 -5.40
C LEU A 66 3.29 -14.50 -5.70
N LEU A 67 3.89 -13.31 -5.67
CA LEU A 67 5.32 -13.13 -5.85
C LEU A 67 6.13 -13.92 -4.81
N TYR A 68 5.72 -13.86 -3.54
CA TYR A 68 6.40 -14.58 -2.46
C TYR A 68 6.32 -16.10 -2.64
N TRP A 69 5.18 -16.61 -3.09
CA TRP A 69 5.04 -18.02 -3.45
C TRP A 69 5.98 -18.39 -4.59
N GLN A 70 6.00 -17.60 -5.68
CA GLN A 70 6.84 -17.86 -6.86
C GLN A 70 8.34 -17.88 -6.51
N ILE A 71 8.80 -16.92 -5.71
CA ILE A 71 10.18 -16.89 -5.21
C ILE A 71 10.48 -18.17 -4.42
N GLY A 72 9.55 -18.60 -3.58
CA GLY A 72 9.68 -19.86 -2.84
C GLY A 72 9.81 -21.08 -3.73
N ALA A 73 8.96 -21.18 -4.75
CA ALA A 73 8.96 -22.26 -5.73
C ALA A 73 10.26 -22.29 -6.53
N ASP A 74 10.77 -21.14 -6.96
CA ASP A 74 12.05 -21.02 -7.65
C ASP A 74 13.22 -21.49 -6.78
N ILE A 75 13.22 -21.12 -5.49
CA ILE A 75 14.24 -21.58 -4.54
C ILE A 75 14.18 -23.10 -4.41
N LEU A 76 12.99 -23.69 -4.23
CA LEU A 76 12.82 -25.15 -4.12
C LEU A 76 13.32 -25.88 -5.36
N ASN A 77 12.89 -25.42 -6.55
CA ASN A 77 13.26 -26.03 -7.81
C ASN A 77 14.78 -26.03 -8.01
N ARG A 78 15.44 -24.90 -7.73
CA ARG A 78 16.91 -24.80 -7.84
C ARG A 78 17.64 -25.62 -6.76
N GLN A 79 17.10 -25.73 -5.54
CA GLN A 79 17.65 -26.63 -4.53
C GLN A 79 17.58 -28.10 -4.94
N GLN A 80 16.49 -28.52 -5.60
CA GLN A 80 16.32 -29.89 -6.09
C GLN A 80 17.19 -30.18 -7.33
N GLN A 81 17.18 -29.30 -8.33
CA GLN A 81 17.87 -29.53 -9.60
C GLN A 81 19.37 -29.24 -9.56
N GLN A 82 19.80 -28.21 -8.82
CA GLN A 82 21.17 -27.70 -8.85
C GLN A 82 21.92 -27.91 -7.53
N LYS A 83 21.34 -28.65 -6.58
CA LYS A 83 21.92 -28.94 -5.26
C LYS A 83 22.39 -27.68 -4.51
N TRP A 84 21.65 -26.58 -4.64
CA TRP A 84 21.97 -25.34 -3.95
C TRP A 84 22.06 -25.55 -2.43
N GLY A 85 23.25 -25.32 -1.86
CA GLY A 85 23.50 -25.48 -0.43
C GLY A 85 22.81 -24.42 0.43
N ALA A 86 22.79 -24.64 1.75
CA ALA A 86 22.07 -23.79 2.71
C ALA A 86 22.46 -22.30 2.67
N LYS A 87 23.70 -21.97 2.25
CA LYS A 87 24.20 -20.58 2.15
C LYS A 87 23.60 -19.77 1.00
N VAL A 88 22.99 -20.41 0.00
CA VAL A 88 22.49 -19.70 -1.19
C VAL A 88 21.34 -18.75 -0.84
N ILE A 89 20.50 -19.12 0.13
CA ILE A 89 19.41 -18.25 0.59
C ILE A 89 19.94 -16.99 1.25
N ASP A 90 21.05 -17.09 2.00
CA ASP A 90 21.64 -15.93 2.68
C ASP A 90 22.30 -14.98 1.69
N ASN A 91 22.97 -15.51 0.66
CA ASN A 91 23.52 -14.70 -0.43
C ASN A 91 22.41 -14.01 -1.22
N LEU A 92 21.37 -14.76 -1.60
CA LEU A 92 20.21 -14.23 -2.33
C LEU A 92 19.50 -13.12 -1.53
N ALA A 93 19.33 -13.28 -0.23
CA ALA A 93 18.75 -12.24 0.62
C ALA A 93 19.60 -10.97 0.66
N SER A 94 20.92 -11.11 0.73
CA SER A 94 21.86 -9.99 0.68
C SER A 94 21.76 -9.24 -0.65
N ASP A 95 21.76 -9.96 -1.76
CA ASP A 95 21.71 -9.37 -3.10
C ASP A 95 20.36 -8.71 -3.39
N LEU A 96 19.25 -9.35 -2.99
CA LEU A 96 17.91 -8.77 -3.13
C LEU A 96 17.74 -7.51 -2.29
N ARG A 97 18.28 -7.45 -1.07
CA ARG A 97 18.25 -6.22 -0.25
C ARG A 97 19.06 -5.08 -0.86
N LYS A 98 20.19 -5.38 -1.52
CA LYS A 98 20.98 -4.38 -2.24
C LYS A 98 20.27 -3.89 -3.48
N ALA A 99 19.63 -4.78 -4.23
CA ALA A 99 18.88 -4.44 -5.43
C ALA A 99 17.59 -3.67 -5.13
N PHE A 100 16.95 -3.97 -3.99
CA PHE A 100 15.65 -3.41 -3.59
C PHE A 100 15.69 -2.85 -2.15
N PRO A 101 16.45 -1.77 -1.88
CA PRO A 101 16.68 -1.25 -0.52
C PRO A 101 15.41 -0.74 0.16
N GLU A 102 14.43 -0.26 -0.60
CA GLU A 102 13.13 0.21 -0.08
C GLU A 102 12.21 -0.96 0.35
N MET A 103 12.49 -2.19 -0.09
CA MET A 103 11.67 -3.37 0.21
C MET A 103 12.20 -4.12 1.43
N LYS A 104 11.45 -4.07 2.53
CA LYS A 104 11.80 -4.77 3.79
C LYS A 104 11.54 -6.29 3.74
N GLY A 105 10.93 -6.79 2.67
CA GLY A 105 10.46 -8.18 2.53
C GLY A 105 11.55 -9.24 2.31
N PHE A 106 12.76 -8.87 1.90
CA PHE A 106 13.78 -9.82 1.41
C PHE A 106 14.85 -10.20 2.45
N SER A 107 14.45 -10.52 3.67
CA SER A 107 15.37 -11.11 4.66
C SER A 107 15.61 -12.60 4.39
N SER A 108 16.75 -13.16 4.82
CA SER A 108 16.98 -14.61 4.76
C SER A 108 15.87 -15.40 5.43
N ARG A 109 15.34 -14.90 6.55
CA ARG A 109 14.22 -15.52 7.26
C ARG A 109 12.98 -15.53 6.38
N ASN A 110 12.65 -14.41 5.74
CA ASN A 110 11.49 -14.32 4.86
C ASN A 110 11.65 -15.21 3.63
N LEU A 111 12.83 -15.29 3.01
CA LEU A 111 13.06 -16.22 1.89
C LEU A 111 12.89 -17.68 2.31
N LYS A 112 13.31 -18.06 3.53
CA LYS A 112 13.03 -19.40 4.09
C LYS A 112 11.53 -19.63 4.25
N TYR A 113 10.77 -18.63 4.70
CA TYR A 113 9.31 -18.72 4.76
C TYR A 113 8.65 -18.81 3.39
N MET A 114 9.11 -18.03 2.40
CA MET A 114 8.64 -18.12 1.02
C MET A 114 8.85 -19.53 0.47
N ARG A 115 10.03 -20.10 0.69
CA ARG A 115 10.34 -21.49 0.32
C ARG A 115 9.38 -22.47 1.01
N SER A 116 9.22 -22.39 2.32
CA SER A 116 8.31 -23.28 3.05
C SER A 116 6.85 -23.08 2.66
N PHE A 117 6.45 -21.87 2.27
CA PHE A 117 5.12 -21.59 1.75
C PHE A 117 4.88 -22.31 0.42
N ALA A 118 5.83 -22.22 -0.51
CA ALA A 118 5.75 -22.97 -1.78
C ALA A 118 5.83 -24.49 -1.58
N GLU A 119 6.56 -24.95 -0.56
CA GLU A 119 6.66 -26.37 -0.23
C GLU A 119 5.33 -26.93 0.29
N ALA A 120 4.62 -26.14 1.11
CA ALA A 120 3.33 -26.51 1.67
C ALA A 120 2.19 -26.47 0.63
N TYR A 121 2.28 -25.58 -0.36
CA TYR A 121 1.26 -25.39 -1.39
C TYR A 121 1.89 -25.49 -2.78
N GLN A 122 2.06 -26.69 -3.32
CA GLN A 122 2.79 -26.90 -4.58
C GLN A 122 1.98 -26.52 -5.84
N ASP A 123 0.66 -26.45 -5.73
CA ASP A 123 -0.23 -26.12 -6.84
C ASP A 123 -0.43 -24.60 -6.95
N PHE A 124 0.13 -24.01 -8.01
CA PHE A 124 0.01 -22.57 -8.26
C PHE A 124 -1.43 -22.12 -8.55
N GLU A 125 -2.22 -22.93 -9.25
CA GLU A 125 -3.61 -22.59 -9.58
C GLU A 125 -4.45 -22.54 -8.31
N PHE A 126 -4.23 -23.51 -7.41
CA PHE A 126 -4.84 -23.49 -6.08
C PHE A 126 -4.48 -22.22 -5.31
N VAL A 127 -3.21 -21.85 -5.26
CA VAL A 127 -2.76 -20.63 -4.55
C VAL A 127 -3.35 -19.38 -5.19
N GLN A 128 -3.38 -19.29 -6.51
CA GLN A 128 -3.96 -18.16 -7.23
C GLN A 128 -5.46 -17.99 -6.95
N GLN A 129 -6.20 -19.11 -6.90
CA GLN A 129 -7.62 -19.11 -6.57
C GLN A 129 -7.86 -18.72 -5.12
N VAL A 130 -7.12 -19.30 -4.16
CA VAL A 130 -7.27 -18.99 -2.74
C VAL A 130 -6.95 -17.52 -2.47
N VAL A 131 -5.84 -17.00 -2.99
CA VAL A 131 -5.45 -15.59 -2.80
C VAL A 131 -6.48 -14.64 -3.46
N ALA A 132 -7.13 -15.06 -4.55
CA ALA A 132 -8.20 -14.29 -5.17
C ALA A 132 -9.54 -14.33 -4.38
N GLN A 133 -9.75 -15.35 -3.54
CA GLN A 133 -11.02 -15.57 -2.83
C GLN A 133 -11.06 -15.05 -1.39
N ILE A 134 -9.92 -14.67 -0.79
CA ILE A 134 -9.91 -14.18 0.60
C ILE A 134 -10.79 -12.92 0.69
N PRO A 135 -11.90 -12.92 1.48
CA PRO A 135 -12.67 -11.74 1.81
C PRO A 135 -11.92 -11.01 2.92
N TRP A 136 -11.31 -9.88 2.59
CA TRP A 136 -10.34 -9.21 3.47
C TRP A 136 -10.95 -8.21 4.46
N ASP A 137 -12.28 -8.07 4.48
CA ASP A 137 -13.04 -7.34 5.50
C ASP A 137 -12.80 -7.87 6.92
N GLN A 138 -12.34 -9.12 7.06
CA GLN A 138 -11.98 -9.72 8.34
C GLN A 138 -10.62 -9.29 8.92
N PHE A 139 -9.71 -8.70 8.12
CA PHE A 139 -8.38 -8.26 8.59
C PHE A 139 -8.27 -6.76 8.89
N LEU A 140 -9.29 -5.95 8.57
CA LEU A 140 -9.29 -4.51 8.87
C LEU A 140 -9.70 -4.18 10.33
N CYS A 141 -10.05 -5.18 11.14
CA CYS A 141 -10.39 -5.00 12.56
C CYS A 141 -9.31 -5.59 13.48
N PHE A 142 -8.06 -5.08 13.40
CA PHE A 142 -7.02 -5.29 14.43
C PHE A 142 -6.45 -3.98 14.99
N GLY A 143 -7.19 -2.87 14.84
CA GLY A 143 -6.76 -1.54 15.30
C GLY A 143 -7.87 -0.64 15.85
N CYS A 144 -9.04 -1.20 16.18
CA CYS A 144 -10.10 -0.48 16.90
C CYS A 144 -10.44 -1.26 18.17
N GLY A 145 -9.68 -0.98 19.23
CA GLY A 145 -9.86 -1.46 20.59
C GLY A 145 -8.94 -0.67 21.49
#